data_AF-A0A6J6PE51-F1
#
_entry.id   AF-A0A6J6PE51-F1
#
_cell.length_a   1.000
_cell.length_b   1.000
_cell.length_c   1.000
_cell.angle_alpha   90.00
_cell.angle_beta   90.00
_cell.angle_gamma   90.00
#
_symmetry.space_group_name_H-M   'P 1'
#
loop_
_entity.id
_entity.type
_entity.pdbx_description
1 polymer ?
#
loop_
_entity_poly.entity_id
_entity_poly.type
_entity_poly.pdbx_seq_one_letter_code
_entity_poly.pdbx_strand_id
1 'polypeptide(L)' 'MTVEVPCLNRFAFHTWLLGFGEHAVVEGPAEIRDESIQWLNEIVAAANAGDR' A
#
# COMPACT_ATOMS: atom_id res chain seq x y z
N MET A 1 2.49 8.86 -15.60
CA MET A 1 3.90 9.24 -15.34
C MET A 1 4.40 8.29 -14.28
N THR A 2 5.51 7.60 -14.52
CA THR A 2 6.14 6.69 -13.53
C THR A 2 7.25 7.44 -12.82
N VAL A 3 7.36 7.23 -11.51
CA VAL A 3 8.44 7.79 -10.68
C VAL A 3 9.09 6.68 -9.89
N GLU A 4 10.41 6.76 -9.72
CA GLU A 4 11.15 5.85 -8.84
C GLU A 4 11.16 6.43 -7.42
N VAL A 5 10.77 5.60 -6.45
CA VAL A 5 10.69 5.99 -5.04
C VAL A 5 11.60 5.07 -4.23
N PRO A 6 12.64 5.60 -3.56
CA PRO A 6 13.45 4.81 -2.65
C PRO A 6 12.60 4.25 -1.49
N CYS A 7 12.45 2.94 -1.45
CA CYS A 7 11.66 2.25 -0.44
C CYS A 7 12.56 1.59 0.61
N LEU A 8 13.11 2.39 1.53
CA LEU A 8 13.97 1.91 2.62
C LEU A 8 13.16 1.40 3.83
N ASN A 9 11.98 1.96 4.05
CA ASN A 9 11.06 1.58 5.12
C ASN A 9 9.69 1.25 4.51
N ARG A 10 9.34 -0.04 4.49
CA ARG A 10 8.09 -0.55 3.89
C ARG A 10 6.85 0.06 4.52
N PHE A 11 6.83 0.19 5.85
CA PHE A 11 5.70 0.75 6.56
C PHE A 11 5.47 2.23 6.24
N ALA A 12 6.54 3.02 6.20
CA ALA A 12 6.47 4.42 5.82
C ALA A 12 6.01 4.58 4.36
N PHE A 13 6.51 3.72 3.47
CA PHE A 13 6.08 3.68 2.07
C PHE A 13 4.59 3.37 1.92
N HIS A 14 4.06 2.35 2.61
CA HIS A 14 2.63 2.03 2.55
C HIS A 14 1.75 3.16 3.09
N THR A 15 2.17 3.80 4.18
CA THR A 15 1.45 4.96 4.74
C THR A 15 1.43 6.14 3.76
N TRP A 16 2.57 6.40 3.11
CA TRP A 16 2.67 7.44 2.07
C TRP A 16 1.82 7.10 0.83
N LEU A 17 1.88 5.86 0.35
CA LEU A 17 1.08 5.36 -0.77
C LEU A 17 -0.43 5.50 -0.49
N LEU A 18 -0.87 5.16 0.72
CA LEU A 18 -2.27 5.26 1.13
C LEU A 18 -2.81 6.69 0.99
N GLY A 19 -1.96 7.71 1.18
CA GLY A 19 -2.33 9.11 0.99
C GLY A 19 -2.74 9.48 -0.44
N PHE A 20 -2.34 8.69 -1.45
CA PHE A 20 -2.76 8.87 -2.83
C PHE A 20 -4.04 8.12 -3.19
N GLY A 21 -4.37 7.06 -2.45
CA GLY A 21 -5.54 6.21 -2.71
C GLY A 21 -5.59 5.74 -4.17
N GLU A 22 -6.67 6.08 -4.88
CA GLU A 22 -6.92 5.67 -6.27
C GLU A 22 -6.01 6.38 -7.30
N HIS A 23 -5.24 7.38 -6.88
CA HIS A 23 -4.41 8.18 -7.77
C HIS A 23 -3.01 7.61 -8.00
N ALA A 24 -2.64 6.54 -7.31
CA ALA A 24 -1.33 5.90 -7.44
C ALA A 24 -1.44 4.37 -7.45
N VAL A 25 -0.48 3.73 -8.12
CA VAL A 25 -0.33 2.28 -8.14
C VAL A 25 1.15 1.92 -8.05
N VAL A 26 1.45 0.79 -7.39
CA VAL A 26 2.79 0.22 -7.36
C VAL A 26 2.98 -0.66 -8.59
N GLU A 27 3.78 -0.18 -9.56
CA GLU A 27 4.07 -0.94 -10.79
C GLU A 27 5.07 -2.08 -10.53
N GLY A 28 6.01 -1.87 -9.61
CA GLY A 28 6.98 -2.88 -9.17
C GLY A 28 7.99 -2.31 -8.16
N PRO A 29 8.91 -3.15 -7.65
CA PRO A 29 9.05 -4.58 -7.90
C PRO A 29 7.82 -5.40 -7.47
N ALA A 30 7.61 -6.59 -8.05
CA ALA A 30 6.40 -7.39 -7.86
C ALA A 30 6.16 -7.74 -6.38
N GLU A 31 7.24 -8.05 -5.66
CA GLU A 31 7.21 -8.31 -4.23
C GLU A 31 6.64 -7.13 -3.43
N ILE A 32 6.88 -5.90 -3.86
CA ILE A 32 6.44 -4.69 -3.14
C ILE A 32 5.00 -4.35 -3.45
N ARG A 33 4.60 -4.58 -4.70
CA ARG A 33 3.20 -4.49 -5.10
C ARG A 33 2.37 -5.50 -4.33
N ASP A 34 2.81 -6.75 -4.28
CA ASP A 34 2.07 -7.83 -3.62
C ASP A 34 2.01 -7.61 -2.09
N GLU A 35 3.10 -7.13 -1.49
CA GLU A 35 3.12 -6.68 -0.08
C GLU A 35 2.13 -5.52 0.18
N SER A 36 2.09 -4.53 -0.72
CA SER A 36 1.17 -3.39 -0.61
C SER A 36 -0.30 -3.84 -0.70
N ILE A 37 -0.61 -4.75 -1.62
CA ILE A 37 -1.95 -5.32 -1.78
C ILE A 37 -2.37 -6.06 -0.51
N GLN A 38 -1.49 -6.90 0.04
CA GLN A 38 -1.75 -7.64 1.27
C GLN A 38 -2.03 -6.70 2.44
N TRP A 39 -1.21 -5.66 2.62
CA TRP A 39 -1.39 -4.66 3.67
C TRP A 39 -2.73 -3.90 3.56
N LEU A 40 -3.13 -3.50 2.35
CA LEU A 40 -4.43 -2.84 2.13
C LEU A 40 -5.60 -3.78 2.47
N ASN A 41 -5.51 -5.06 2.09
CA ASN A 41 -6.53 -6.06 2.44
C ASN A 41 -6.66 -6.25 3.95
N GLU A 42 -5.55 -6.22 4.69
CA GLU A 42 -5.56 -6.32 6.16
C GLU A 42 -6.23 -5.11 6.81
N ILE A 43 -6.00 -3.90 6.30
CA ILE A 43 -6.69 -2.69 6.79
C ILE A 43 -8.20 -2.81 6.58
N VAL A 44 -8.63 -3.23 5.38
CA VAL A 44 -10.05 -3.42 5.07
C VAL A 44 -10.66 -4.50 5.97
N ALA A 45 -9.96 -5.61 6.17
CA ALA A 45 -10.41 -6.68 7.07
C ALA A 45 -10.55 -6.18 8.52
N ALA A 46 -9.58 -5.39 9.01
CA ALA A 46 -9.63 -4.81 10.35
C ALA A 46 -10.77 -3.79 10.51
N ALA A 47 -11.00 -2.94 9.51
CA ALA A 47 -12.11 -1.99 9.50
C ALA A 47 -13.47 -2.71 9.58
N ASN A 48 -13.64 -3.76 8.78
CA ASN A 48 -14.87 -4.57 8.77
C ASN A 48 -15.06 -5.40 10.06
N ALA A 49 -13.97 -5.75 10.75
CA ALA A 49 -14.03 -6.47 12.02
C ALA A 49 -14.44 -5.57 13.21
N GLY A 50 -14.09 -4.28 13.16
CA GLY A 50 -14.45 -3.29 14.19
C GLY A 50 -15.86 -2.73 14.06
N ASP A 51 -16.53 -2.95 12.94
CA ASP A 51 -17.90 -2.48 12.63
C ASP A 51 -18.99 -3.49 13.09
N ARG A 52 -18.62 -4.48 13.91
CA ARG A 52 -19.50 -5.52 14.48
C ARG A 52 -19.75 -5.33 15.97
#